data_AF-A0A397F277-F1
#
_entry.id   AF-A0A397F277-F1
#
_cell.length_a   1.000
_cell.length_b   1.000
_cell.length_c   1.000
_cell.angle_alpha   90.00
_cell.angle_beta   90.00
_cell.angle_gamma   90.00
#
_symmetry.space_group_name_H-M   'P 1'
#
loop_
_entity.id
_entity.type
_entity.pdbx_description
1 polymer ?
#
loop_
_entity_poly.entity_id
_entity_poly.type
_entity_poly.pdbx_seq_one_letter_code
_entity_poly.pdbx_strand_id
1 'polypeptide(L)'
;MRSPPRSKISPQKKPRRRYNHAKKREMILKMESASTRQLEAETGIPNSNLARWKQQADAHLNFEGNMKRFHLHGAGRPNCIPDSDGLEIFMHKRRDAEKALTCTHLVNFLKRNNKDWLERYLANKTSGYKSLLKLLQRFCSDHGFSRQKPSKAKRTQVELDAT
;
A
#
# COMPACT_ATOMS: atom_id res chain seq x y z
N MET A 1 36.32 -10.73 -45.02
CA MET A 1 35.11 -9.89 -44.79
C MET A 1 34.46 -10.32 -43.48
N ARG A 2 34.34 -9.44 -42.48
CA ARG A 2 33.68 -9.77 -41.19
C ARG A 2 32.18 -9.49 -41.32
N SER A 3 31.35 -10.47 -40.95
CA SER A 3 29.89 -10.28 -40.87
C SER A 3 29.55 -9.20 -39.84
N PRO A 4 28.52 -8.36 -40.07
CA PRO A 4 28.12 -7.35 -39.11
C PRO A 4 27.52 -8.00 -37.85
N PRO A 5 27.65 -7.36 -36.67
CA PRO A 5 27.13 -7.91 -35.43
C PRO A 5 25.60 -7.93 -35.46
N ARG A 6 25.05 -9.09 -35.13
CA ARG A 6 23.61 -9.34 -34.99
C ARG A 6 23.00 -8.33 -34.00
N SER A 7 22.23 -7.38 -34.51
CA SER A 7 21.47 -6.43 -33.69
C SER A 7 20.49 -7.21 -32.81
N LYS A 8 20.76 -7.30 -31.50
CA LYS A 8 19.79 -7.80 -30.53
C LYS A 8 18.83 -6.66 -30.14
N ILE A 9 18.04 -6.19 -31.10
CA ILE A 9 16.85 -5.40 -30.76
C ILE A 9 15.77 -6.43 -30.46
N SER A 10 15.68 -6.83 -29.19
CA SER A 10 14.53 -7.59 -28.71
C SER A 10 13.28 -6.74 -28.97
N PRO A 11 12.24 -7.25 -29.66
CA PRO A 11 11.02 -6.48 -29.86
C PRO A 11 10.49 -6.09 -28.48
N GLN A 12 10.25 -4.79 -28.31
CA GLN A 12 9.77 -4.17 -27.07
C GLN A 12 8.69 -5.06 -26.43
N LYS A 13 9.00 -5.65 -25.26
CA LYS A 13 8.02 -6.45 -24.50
C LYS A 13 6.78 -5.58 -24.30
N LYS A 14 5.63 -6.02 -24.82
CA LYS A 14 4.34 -5.35 -24.59
C LYS A 14 4.19 -5.07 -23.09
N PRO A 15 3.78 -3.86 -22.68
CA PRO A 15 3.57 -3.53 -21.28
C PRO A 15 2.67 -4.58 -20.62
N ARG A 16 3.05 -5.04 -19.42
CA ARG A 16 2.23 -6.02 -18.68
C ARG A 16 0.86 -5.39 -18.42
N ARG A 17 -0.20 -6.00 -18.96
CA ARG A 17 -1.57 -5.55 -18.73
C ARG A 17 -1.92 -5.74 -17.26
N ARG A 18 -2.34 -4.66 -16.59
CA ARG A 18 -2.79 -4.68 -15.19
C ARG A 18 -4.32 -4.61 -15.16
N TYR A 19 -4.92 -5.35 -14.24
CA TYR A 19 -6.37 -5.41 -14.07
C TYR A 19 -6.74 -4.84 -12.70
N ASN A 20 -7.66 -3.88 -12.68
CA ASN A 20 -8.17 -3.28 -11.46
C ASN A 20 -9.21 -4.19 -10.79
N HIS A 21 -9.60 -3.87 -9.56
CA HIS A 21 -10.60 -4.64 -8.81
C HIS A 21 -11.95 -4.71 -9.51
N ALA A 22 -12.41 -3.61 -10.11
CA ALA A 22 -13.64 -3.61 -10.91
C ALA A 22 -13.63 -4.71 -11.97
N LYS A 23 -12.55 -4.78 -12.77
CA LYS A 23 -12.44 -5.78 -13.83
C LYS A 23 -12.37 -7.20 -13.28
N LYS A 24 -11.66 -7.41 -12.18
CA LYS A 24 -11.56 -8.73 -11.54
C LYS A 24 -12.91 -9.20 -11.04
N ARG A 25 -13.68 -8.33 -10.37
CA ARG A 25 -15.02 -8.62 -9.87
C ARG A 25 -16.01 -8.92 -10.99
N GLU A 26 -15.99 -8.13 -12.07
CA GLU A 26 -16.78 -8.40 -13.28
C GLU A 26 -16.49 -9.81 -13.82
N MET A 27 -15.21 -10.20 -13.92
CA MET A 27 -14.85 -11.52 -14.43
C MET A 27 -15.23 -12.64 -13.47
N ILE A 28 -15.13 -12.44 -12.16
CA ILE A 28 -15.56 -13.43 -11.16
C ILE A 28 -17.05 -13.71 -11.29
N LEU A 29 -17.87 -12.67 -11.41
CA LEU A 29 -19.32 -12.81 -11.62
C LEU A 29 -19.61 -13.54 -12.94
N LYS A 30 -18.92 -13.19 -14.03
CA LYS A 30 -19.07 -13.89 -15.32
C LYS A 30 -18.64 -15.37 -15.26
N MET A 31 -17.74 -15.74 -14.36
CA MET A 31 -17.31 -17.13 -14.17
C MET A 31 -18.36 -18.01 -13.47
N GLU A 32 -19.45 -17.44 -12.94
CA GLU A 32 -20.58 -18.21 -12.41
C GLU A 32 -21.40 -18.83 -13.55
N SER A 33 -21.47 -18.16 -14.70
CA SER A 33 -22.26 -18.59 -15.88
C SER A 33 -21.41 -19.09 -17.05
N ALA A 34 -20.12 -18.76 -17.11
CA ALA A 34 -19.24 -19.10 -18.24
C ALA A 34 -17.92 -19.75 -17.79
N SER A 35 -17.36 -20.60 -18.65
CA SER A 35 -16.06 -21.22 -18.39
C SER A 35 -14.90 -20.23 -18.57
N THR A 36 -13.79 -20.44 -17.85
CA THR A 36 -12.60 -19.58 -17.98
C THR A 36 -12.00 -19.57 -19.38
N ARG A 37 -12.14 -20.67 -20.14
CA ARG A 37 -11.69 -20.76 -21.53
C ARG A 37 -12.50 -19.87 -22.47
N GLN A 38 -13.82 -19.83 -22.30
CA GLN A 38 -14.70 -18.94 -23.07
C GLN A 38 -14.37 -17.47 -22.76
N LEU A 39 -14.19 -17.14 -21.48
CA LEU A 39 -13.84 -15.78 -21.06
C LEU A 39 -12.45 -15.34 -21.54
N GLU A 40 -11.48 -16.26 -21.62
CA GLU A 40 -10.17 -15.98 -22.22
C GLU A 40 -10.30 -15.61 -23.70
N ALA A 41 -11.09 -16.37 -24.47
CA ALA A 41 -11.33 -16.09 -25.88
C ALA A 41 -12.04 -14.73 -26.09
N GLU A 42 -13.01 -14.40 -25.25
CA GLU A 42 -13.79 -13.16 -25.35
C GLU A 42 -12.98 -11.92 -24.91
N THR A 43 -12.22 -12.03 -23.81
CA THR A 43 -11.59 -10.86 -23.16
C THR A 43 -10.09 -10.73 -23.43
N GLY A 44 -9.46 -11.79 -23.93
CA GLY A 44 -8.01 -11.92 -24.06
C GLY A 44 -7.27 -11.95 -22.70
N ILE A 45 -7.98 -12.18 -21.60
CA ILE A 45 -7.38 -12.32 -20.26
C ILE A 45 -6.89 -13.77 -20.12
N PRO A 46 -5.58 -13.98 -19.83
CA PRO A 46 -5.06 -15.34 -19.73
C PRO A 46 -5.80 -16.17 -18.68
N ASN A 47 -6.06 -17.44 -18.99
CA ASN A 47 -6.75 -18.37 -18.09
C ASN A 47 -6.11 -18.44 -16.70
N SER A 48 -4.78 -18.34 -16.62
CA SER A 48 -4.04 -18.30 -15.36
C SER A 48 -4.42 -17.12 -14.45
N ASN A 49 -4.81 -15.96 -15.01
CA ASN A 49 -5.34 -14.85 -14.22
C ASN A 49 -6.77 -15.14 -13.77
N LEU A 50 -7.62 -15.64 -14.68
CA LEU A 50 -9.01 -15.95 -14.38
C LEU A 50 -9.12 -17.01 -13.27
N ALA A 51 -8.37 -18.10 -13.39
CA ALA A 51 -8.29 -19.15 -12.38
C ALA A 51 -7.80 -18.62 -11.03
N ARG A 52 -6.76 -17.77 -11.01
CA ARG A 52 -6.27 -17.15 -9.77
C ARG A 52 -7.32 -16.25 -9.12
N TRP A 53 -8.03 -15.43 -9.90
CA TRP A 53 -9.07 -14.56 -9.33
C TRP A 53 -10.26 -15.36 -8.82
N LYS A 54 -10.60 -16.48 -9.47
CA LYS A 54 -11.61 -17.41 -8.97
C LYS A 54 -11.23 -17.99 -7.61
N GLN A 55 -9.96 -18.34 -7.40
CA GLN A 55 -9.45 -18.76 -6.08
C GLN A 55 -9.50 -17.64 -5.02
N GLN A 56 -9.48 -16.38 -5.45
CA GLN A 56 -9.53 -15.18 -4.59
C GLN A 56 -10.91 -14.51 -4.63
N ALA A 57 -11.97 -15.25 -5.00
CA ALA A 57 -13.29 -14.70 -5.27
C ALA A 57 -13.83 -13.92 -4.06
N ASP A 58 -13.84 -14.52 -2.88
CA ASP A 58 -14.33 -13.90 -1.65
C ASP A 58 -13.61 -12.58 -1.35
N ALA A 59 -12.29 -12.57 -1.48
CA ALA A 59 -11.47 -11.38 -1.23
C ALA A 59 -11.76 -10.24 -2.23
N HIS A 60 -12.13 -10.58 -3.47
CA HIS A 60 -12.48 -9.60 -4.50
C HIS A 60 -13.95 -9.14 -4.43
N LEU A 61 -14.87 -10.02 -4.04
CA LEU A 61 -16.29 -9.71 -3.88
C LEU A 61 -16.54 -8.86 -2.64
N ASN A 62 -15.86 -9.17 -1.52
CA ASN A 62 -15.96 -8.45 -0.25
C ASN A 62 -15.01 -7.23 -0.16
N PHE A 63 -14.37 -6.83 -1.26
CA PHE A 63 -13.48 -5.68 -1.26
C PHE A 63 -14.28 -4.37 -1.23
N GLU A 64 -14.21 -3.64 -0.11
CA GLU A 64 -14.91 -2.36 0.07
C GLU A 64 -14.08 -1.12 -0.34
N GLY A 65 -12.84 -1.32 -0.78
CA GLY A 65 -11.94 -0.22 -1.13
C GLY A 65 -12.16 0.36 -2.54
N ASN A 66 -11.29 1.29 -2.93
CA ASN A 66 -11.32 1.91 -4.25
C ASN A 66 -11.14 0.87 -5.39
N MET A 67 -12.17 0.70 -6.21
CA MET A 67 -12.23 -0.26 -7.33
C MET A 67 -11.23 0.01 -8.47
N LYS A 68 -10.63 1.20 -8.52
CA LYS A 68 -9.53 1.54 -9.46
C LYS A 68 -8.17 0.98 -9.01
N ARG A 69 -8.04 0.47 -7.77
CA ARG A 69 -6.81 -0.20 -7.30
C ARG A 69 -6.60 -1.55 -7.99
N PHE A 70 -5.35 -1.96 -8.13
CA PHE A 70 -4.95 -3.18 -8.83
C PHE A 70 -4.74 -4.40 -7.94
N HIS A 71 -4.58 -4.21 -6.63
CA HIS A 71 -4.14 -5.25 -5.71
C HIS A 71 -5.05 -5.33 -4.47
N LEU A 72 -5.27 -6.54 -3.96
CA LEU A 72 -5.89 -6.78 -2.65
C LEU A 72 -5.01 -6.15 -1.55
N HIS A 73 -5.59 -5.81 -0.41
CA HIS A 73 -4.83 -5.37 0.74
C HIS A 73 -3.78 -6.44 1.11
N GLY A 74 -2.57 -6.03 1.49
CA GLY A 74 -1.48 -6.98 1.80
C GLY A 74 -0.71 -7.55 0.61
N ALA A 75 -1.03 -7.20 -0.65
CA ALA A 75 -0.18 -7.54 -1.80
C ALA A 75 1.09 -6.65 -1.92
N GLY A 76 1.37 -5.85 -0.89
CA GLY A 76 2.62 -5.14 -0.68
C GLY A 76 3.41 -5.75 0.48
N ARG A 77 4.63 -5.25 0.70
CA ARG A 77 5.46 -5.58 1.87
C ARG A 77 4.59 -5.50 3.15
N PRO A 78 4.63 -6.46 4.08
CA PRO A 78 3.81 -6.41 5.29
C PRO A 78 4.08 -5.09 6.02
N ASN A 79 3.09 -4.21 5.97
CA ASN A 79 3.10 -2.88 6.56
C ASN A 79 2.48 -2.91 7.97
N CYS A 80 2.19 -4.10 8.52
CA CYS A 80 1.54 -4.26 9.80
C CYS A 80 2.53 -3.84 10.90
N ILE A 81 2.53 -2.55 11.19
CA ILE A 81 3.11 -2.02 12.41
C ILE A 81 2.25 -2.62 13.55
N PRO A 82 2.87 -3.22 14.57
CA PRO A 82 2.14 -3.75 15.71
C PRO A 82 1.49 -2.58 16.46
N ASP A 83 0.32 -2.83 17.03
CA ASP A 83 -0.44 -1.81 17.76
C ASP A 83 -0.65 -0.55 16.91
N SER A 84 -1.24 -0.73 15.72
CA SER A 84 -1.60 0.38 14.83
C SER A 84 -2.49 1.39 15.54
N ASP A 85 -3.47 0.89 16.30
CA ASP A 85 -4.49 1.70 16.95
C ASP A 85 -3.86 2.52 18.08
N GLY A 86 -2.99 1.93 18.91
CA GLY A 86 -2.25 2.65 19.94
C GLY A 86 -1.29 3.69 19.36
N LEU A 87 -0.64 3.38 18.23
CA LEU A 87 0.21 4.33 17.52
C LEU A 87 -0.61 5.51 16.96
N GLU A 88 -1.77 5.25 16.37
CA GLU A 88 -2.70 6.27 15.87
C GLU A 88 -3.19 7.17 17.01
N ILE A 89 -3.65 6.60 18.13
CA ILE A 89 -4.07 7.36 19.32
C ILE A 89 -2.92 8.26 19.81
N PHE A 90 -1.68 7.75 19.84
CA PHE A 90 -0.51 8.55 20.21
C PHE A 90 -0.27 9.72 19.25
N MET A 91 -0.46 9.50 17.94
CA MET A 91 -0.32 10.53 16.92
C MET A 91 -1.37 11.63 17.08
N HIS A 92 -2.63 11.27 17.34
CA HIS A 92 -3.70 12.22 17.62
C HIS A 92 -3.44 13.03 18.88
N LYS A 93 -3.11 12.37 20.01
CA LYS A 93 -2.76 13.06 21.26
C LYS A 93 -1.67 14.12 21.11
N ARG A 94 -0.65 13.86 20.27
CA ARG A 94 0.38 14.87 19.98
C ARG A 94 -0.14 16.03 19.14
N ARG A 95 -0.99 15.74 18.16
CA ARG A 95 -1.62 16.77 17.32
C ARG A 95 -2.56 17.66 18.14
N ASP A 96 -3.37 17.07 19.01
CA ASP A 96 -4.32 17.79 19.87
C ASP A 96 -3.58 18.66 20.90
N ALA A 97 -2.40 18.22 21.35
CA ALA A 97 -1.50 19.02 22.17
C ALA A 97 -0.66 20.05 21.37
N GLU A 98 -0.95 20.24 20.08
CA GLU A 98 -0.21 21.11 19.14
C GLU A 98 1.30 20.83 19.06
N LYS A 99 1.72 19.60 19.38
CA LYS A 99 3.13 19.21 19.39
C LYS A 99 3.55 18.61 18.06
N ALA A 100 4.78 18.92 17.65
CA ALA A 100 5.39 18.29 16.48
C ALA A 100 5.39 16.75 16.62
N LEU A 101 4.99 16.08 15.53
CA LEU A 101 5.11 14.64 15.35
C LEU A 101 6.22 14.36 14.34
N THR A 102 7.20 13.55 14.73
CA THR A 102 8.35 13.19 13.87
C THR A 102 8.54 11.69 13.86
N CYS A 103 9.27 11.17 12.87
CA CYS A 103 9.62 9.74 12.84
C CYS A 103 10.33 9.27 14.12
N THR A 104 11.13 10.13 14.77
CA THR A 104 11.77 9.81 16.05
C THR A 104 10.75 9.51 17.14
N HIS A 105 9.65 10.27 17.22
CA HIS A 105 8.58 10.01 18.19
C HIS A 105 7.91 8.65 17.95
N LEU A 106 7.64 8.31 16.69
CA LEU A 106 7.04 7.03 16.31
C LEU A 106 7.99 5.86 16.60
N VAL A 107 9.28 6.01 16.30
CA VAL A 107 10.30 5.00 16.65
C VAL A 107 10.36 4.82 18.18
N ASN A 108 10.29 5.90 18.95
CA ASN A 108 10.30 5.81 20.42
C ASN A 108 9.04 5.14 20.97
N PHE A 109 7.88 5.37 20.36
CA PHE A 109 6.66 4.62 20.69
C PHE A 109 6.87 3.12 20.45
N LEU A 110 7.38 2.75 19.28
CA LEU A 110 7.66 1.34 18.94
C LEU A 110 8.71 0.71 19.87
N LYS A 111 9.75 1.45 20.26
CA LYS A 111 10.74 0.96 21.23
C LYS A 111 10.13 0.66 22.60
N ARG A 112 9.09 1.39 23.02
CA ARG A 112 8.45 1.23 24.33
C ARG A 112 7.42 0.12 24.34
N ASN A 113 6.60 0.05 23.29
CA ASN A 113 5.44 -0.84 23.27
C ASN A 113 5.70 -2.13 22.48
N ASN A 114 6.61 -2.12 21.51
CA ASN A 114 6.77 -3.17 20.50
C ASN A 114 8.25 -3.45 20.17
N LYS A 115 9.10 -3.52 21.22
CA LYS A 115 10.56 -3.65 21.07
C LYS A 115 10.96 -4.90 20.28
N ASP A 116 10.42 -6.06 20.62
CA ASP A 116 10.76 -7.33 19.97
C ASP A 116 10.42 -7.32 18.48
N TRP A 117 9.28 -6.73 18.12
CA TRP A 117 8.90 -6.56 16.72
C TRP A 117 9.87 -5.63 16.00
N LEU A 118 10.26 -4.51 16.62
CA LEU A 118 11.18 -3.55 16.04
C LEU A 118 12.54 -4.20 15.76
N GLU A 119 13.07 -4.99 16.70
CA GLU A 119 14.34 -5.70 16.56
C GLU A 119 14.28 -6.75 15.43
N ARG A 120 13.24 -7.59 15.42
CA ARG A 120 13.01 -8.57 14.34
C ARG A 120 12.86 -7.91 12.98
N TYR A 121 12.14 -6.77 12.92
CA TYR A 121 11.96 -6.03 11.69
C TYR A 121 13.30 -5.49 11.16
N LEU A 122 14.13 -4.90 12.04
CA LEU A 122 15.44 -4.35 11.67
C LEU A 122 16.42 -5.45 11.24
N ALA A 123 16.44 -6.59 11.93
CA ALA A 123 17.31 -7.73 11.60
C ALA A 123 17.00 -8.32 10.21
N ASN A 124 15.73 -8.36 9.82
CA ASN A 124 15.29 -8.93 8.54
C ASN A 124 15.35 -7.95 7.35
N LYS A 125 16.14 -6.89 7.45
CA LYS A 125 16.17 -5.82 6.43
C LYS A 125 17.61 -5.36 6.19
N THR A 126 18.08 -5.49 4.95
CA THR A 126 19.41 -5.02 4.50
C THR A 126 19.66 -3.53 4.76
N SER A 127 18.61 -2.71 4.83
CA SER A 127 18.69 -1.31 5.26
C SER A 127 17.61 -1.01 6.30
N GLY A 128 17.65 -1.74 7.43
CA GLY A 128 16.64 -1.75 8.48
C GLY A 128 16.06 -0.37 8.80
N TYR A 129 16.89 0.56 9.25
CA TYR A 129 16.42 1.87 9.68
C TYR A 129 15.80 2.71 8.54
N LYS A 130 16.45 2.76 7.37
CA LYS A 130 15.90 3.47 6.19
C LYS A 130 14.56 2.88 5.76
N SER A 131 14.41 1.57 5.83
CA SER A 131 13.17 0.88 5.51
C SER A 131 12.08 1.12 6.56
N LEU A 132 12.44 1.24 7.84
CA LEU A 132 11.55 1.59 8.94
C LEU A 132 11.00 3.01 8.77
N LEU A 133 11.85 3.99 8.48
CA LEU A 133 11.41 5.37 8.26
C LEU A 133 10.38 5.47 7.13
N LYS A 134 10.60 4.74 6.02
CA LYS A 134 9.63 4.69 4.92
C LYS A 134 8.30 4.04 5.31
N LEU A 135 8.34 3.02 6.16
CA LEU A 135 7.14 2.37 6.69
C LEU A 135 6.34 3.36 7.56
N LEU A 136 7.00 4.05 8.48
CA LEU A 136 6.38 5.05 9.35
C LEU A 136 5.82 6.25 8.56
N GLN A 137 6.53 6.72 7.53
CA GLN A 137 6.04 7.80 6.66
C GLN A 137 4.75 7.41 5.92
N ARG A 138 4.66 6.16 5.46
CA ARG A 138 3.45 5.64 4.81
C ARG A 138 2.30 5.54 5.79
N PHE A 139 2.55 4.98 6.98
CA PHE A 139 1.56 4.95 8.06
C PHE A 139 1.01 6.36 8.36
N CYS A 140 1.88 7.35 8.58
CA CYS A 140 1.42 8.74 8.75
C CYS A 140 0.54 9.22 7.60
N SER A 141 0.94 8.96 6.36
CA SER A 141 0.19 9.41 5.17
C SER A 141 -1.17 8.72 5.07
N ASP A 142 -1.24 7.43 5.39
CA ASP A 142 -2.47 6.64 5.37
C ASP A 142 -3.47 7.13 6.43
N HIS A 143 -2.98 7.65 7.57
CA HIS A 143 -3.78 8.24 8.66
C HIS A 143 -3.97 9.77 8.56
N GLY A 144 -3.71 10.38 7.39
CA GLY A 144 -3.96 11.81 7.17
C GLY A 144 -2.95 12.76 7.86
N PHE A 145 -1.79 12.27 8.26
CA PHE A 145 -0.69 13.11 8.76
C PHE A 145 0.21 13.53 7.60
N SER A 146 0.01 14.76 7.13
CA SER A 146 0.87 15.40 6.15
C SER A 146 1.98 16.22 6.82
N ARG A 147 3.08 16.43 6.08
CA ARG A 147 4.15 17.32 6.53
C ARG A 147 3.63 18.76 6.55
N GLN A 148 3.51 19.34 7.73
CA GLN A 148 3.21 20.78 7.85
C GLN A 148 4.45 21.61 7.53
N LYS A 149 4.25 22.67 6.74
CA LYS A 149 5.24 23.74 6.57
C LYS A 149 5.04 24.76 7.69
N PRO A 150 6.11 25.25 8.34
CA PRO A 150 6.01 26.39 9.24
C PRO A 150 5.35 27.56 8.50
N SER A 151 4.35 28.19 9.11
CA SER A 151 3.70 29.39 8.59
C SER A 151 3.57 30.40 9.73
N LYS A 152 3.85 31.67 9.44
CA LYS A 152 3.79 32.77 10.42
C LYS A 152 2.36 33.15 10.83
N ALA A 153 1.35 32.64 10.12
CA ALA A 153 -0.06 33.00 10.31
C ALA A 153 -0.88 31.96 11.09
N LYS A 154 -0.23 30.99 11.73
CA LYS A 154 -0.95 29.97 12.51
C LYS A 154 -1.37 30.54 13.87
N ARG A 155 -2.68 30.67 14.06
CA ARG A 155 -3.32 30.86 15.36
C ARG A 155 -3.48 29.50 16.04
N THR A 156 -3.39 29.48 17.37
CA THR A 156 -3.65 28.28 18.17
C THR A 156 -5.15 27.95 18.16
N GLN A 157 -5.51 26.69 18.46
CA GLN A 157 -6.92 26.31 18.51
C GLN A 157 -7.68 27.12 19.58
N VAL A 158 -7.02 27.43 20.70
CA VAL A 158 -7.57 28.29 21.75
C VAL A 158 -7.92 29.68 21.24
N GLU A 159 -7.08 30.28 20.38
CA GLU A 159 -7.35 31.60 19.78
C GLU A 159 -8.49 31.57 18.77
N LEU A 160 -8.72 30.43 18.11
CA LEU A 160 -9.82 30.26 17.16
C LEU A 160 -11.15 30.02 17.89
N ASP A 161 -11.15 29.24 18.96
CA ASP A 161 -12.36 28.93 19.75
C ASP A 161 -12.83 30.10 20.62
N ALA A 162 -11.98 31.12 20.80
CA ALA A 162 -12.28 32.34 21.55
C ALA A 162 -12.89 33.49 20.71
N THR A 163 -13.19 33.26 19.43
CA THR A 163 -13.80 34.25 18.51
C THR A 163 -15.24 33.87 18.18
#